data_AF-X1RQB5-F1
#
_entry.id   AF-X1RQB5-F1
#
_cell.length_a   1.000
_cell.length_b   1.000
_cell.length_c   1.000
_cell.angle_alpha   90.00
_cell.angle_beta   90.00
_cell.angle_gamma   90.00
#
_symmetry.space_group_name_H-M   'P 1'
#
loop_
_entity.id
_entity.type
_entity.pdbx_description
1 polymer ?
#
loop_
_entity_poly.entity_id
_entity_poly.type
_entity_poly.pdbx_seq_one_letter_code
_entity_poly.pdbx_strand_id
1 'polypeptide(L)'
;MSTTATTPVHTMPEKSYLNQTYGIRSWLLTVDHKRIALLYLASVTFFFFIGGFFAMMIRLHLMTPNGYLLTPDTYNRMFTMHGVTMIFFFLIPSIPAVLGNFLIPLMIGAKDLAFPKINLLSWYIYVVGGLFT
;
A
#
# COMPACT_ATOMS: atom_id res chain seq x y z
N MET A 1 17.97 -14.74 52.04
CA MET A 1 18.00 -15.50 50.78
C MET A 1 17.27 -14.66 49.74
N SER A 2 18.01 -13.87 48.96
CA SER A 2 17.43 -12.98 47.95
C SER A 2 17.21 -13.75 46.66
N THR A 3 15.95 -13.87 46.26
CA THR A 3 15.52 -14.54 45.03
C THR A 3 15.90 -13.68 43.83
N THR A 4 16.99 -14.02 43.14
CA THR A 4 17.40 -13.35 41.91
C THR A 4 16.41 -13.70 40.79
N ALA A 5 15.54 -12.77 40.42
CA ALA A 5 14.65 -12.92 39.27
C ALA A 5 15.49 -12.99 37.98
N THR A 6 15.49 -14.14 37.32
CA THR A 6 16.04 -14.30 35.98
C THR A 6 15.13 -13.59 34.98
N THR A 7 15.52 -12.40 34.53
CA THR A 7 14.85 -11.71 33.43
C THR A 7 14.92 -12.59 32.19
N PRO A 8 13.79 -13.04 31.59
CA PRO A 8 13.84 -13.81 30.36
C PRO A 8 14.42 -12.91 29.26
N VAL A 9 15.58 -13.30 28.72
CA VAL A 9 16.19 -12.62 27.58
C VAL A 9 15.28 -12.87 26.39
N HIS A 10 14.53 -11.84 25.98
CA HIS A 10 13.68 -11.89 24.80
C HIS A 10 14.58 -11.91 23.56
N THR A 11 15.03 -13.09 23.16
CA THR A 11 15.76 -13.26 21.91
C THR A 11 14.79 -13.01 20.76
N MET A 12 15.11 -12.02 19.91
CA MET A 12 14.30 -11.81 18.71
C MET A 12 14.31 -13.10 17.88
N PRO A 13 13.16 -13.55 17.35
CA PRO A 13 13.11 -14.78 16.57
C PRO A 13 14.04 -14.67 15.37
N GLU A 14 14.92 -15.67 15.21
CA GLU A 14 15.96 -15.77 14.17
C GLU A 14 15.41 -15.63 12.74
N LYS A 15 14.10 -15.92 12.55
CA LYS A 15 13.37 -15.80 11.29
C LYS A 15 12.24 -14.79 11.43
N SER A 16 12.50 -13.57 10.96
CA SER A 16 11.49 -12.52 10.82
C SER A 16 10.77 -12.64 9.47
N TYR A 17 9.54 -12.13 9.39
CA TYR A 17 8.81 -11.99 8.14
C TYR A 17 9.59 -11.14 7.11
N LEU A 18 10.58 -10.34 7.52
CA LEU A 18 11.48 -9.64 6.60
C LEU A 18 12.61 -10.53 6.04
N ASN A 19 13.06 -11.54 6.79
CA ASN A 19 14.32 -12.28 6.53
C ASN A 19 14.14 -13.75 6.13
N GLN A 20 12.92 -14.29 6.10
CA GLN A 20 12.71 -15.73 5.92
C GLN A 20 13.11 -16.26 4.52
N THR A 21 13.05 -15.42 3.47
CA THR A 21 13.49 -15.77 2.10
C THR A 21 13.59 -14.53 1.21
N TYR A 22 14.78 -14.24 0.66
CA TYR A 22 15.05 -13.07 -0.20
C TYR A 22 14.72 -13.32 -1.69
N GLY A 23 13.54 -13.89 -1.98
CA GLY A 23 13.12 -14.16 -3.35
C GLY A 23 11.98 -13.26 -3.80
N ILE A 24 12.08 -12.66 -4.98
CA ILE A 24 10.96 -11.92 -5.62
C ILE A 24 9.73 -12.85 -5.73
N ARG A 25 9.94 -14.13 -6.07
CA ARG A 25 8.90 -15.16 -6.06
C ARG A 25 8.34 -15.43 -4.65
N SER A 26 9.16 -15.36 -3.61
CA SER A 26 8.72 -15.55 -2.23
C SER A 26 7.91 -14.36 -1.69
N TRP A 27 8.12 -13.17 -2.24
CA TRP A 27 7.34 -11.97 -1.94
C TRP A 27 6.03 -11.94 -2.73
N LEU A 28 6.08 -12.26 -4.03
CA LEU A 28 4.90 -12.29 -4.90
C LEU A 28 3.93 -13.43 -4.57
N LEU A 29 4.41 -14.55 -4.05
CA LEU A 29 3.56 -15.69 -3.63
C LEU A 29 3.43 -15.80 -2.11
N THR A 30 3.63 -14.69 -1.39
CA THR A 30 3.54 -14.70 0.07
C THR A 30 2.11 -14.80 0.55
N VAL A 31 1.94 -15.45 1.70
CA VAL A 31 0.64 -15.64 2.35
C VAL A 31 0.55 -14.79 3.63
N ASP A 32 1.68 -14.25 4.11
CA ASP A 32 1.74 -13.50 5.36
C ASP A 32 1.06 -12.13 5.24
N HIS A 33 0.04 -11.86 6.07
CA HIS A 33 -0.67 -10.56 6.09
C HIS A 33 0.25 -9.33 6.23
N LYS A 34 1.36 -9.45 6.98
CA LYS A 34 2.35 -8.36 7.14
C LYS A 34 3.08 -8.03 5.84
N ARG A 35 3.46 -9.06 5.07
CA ARG A 35 4.13 -8.85 3.77
C ARG A 35 3.14 -8.31 2.75
N ILE A 36 1.90 -8.81 2.74
CA ILE A 36 0.84 -8.31 1.87
C ILE A 36 0.53 -6.84 2.19
N ALA A 37 0.49 -6.45 3.47
CA ALA A 37 0.31 -5.05 3.86
C ALA A 37 1.45 -4.14 3.33
N LEU A 38 2.70 -4.61 3.36
CA LEU A 38 3.83 -3.88 2.79
C LEU A 38 3.75 -3.77 1.26
N LEU A 39 3.29 -4.82 0.58
CA LEU A 39 3.02 -4.78 -0.86
C LEU A 39 1.94 -3.74 -1.19
N TYR A 40 0.84 -3.71 -0.43
CA TYR A 40 -0.18 -2.66 -0.57
C TYR A 40 0.39 -1.27 -0.31
N LEU A 41 1.22 -1.09 0.74
CA LEU A 41 1.85 0.19 1.05
C LEU A 41 2.71 0.70 -0.11
N ALA A 42 3.53 -0.18 -0.69
CA ALA A 42 4.37 0.15 -1.83
C ALA A 42 3.52 0.55 -3.05
N SER A 43 2.48 -0.23 -3.37
CA SER A 43 1.60 0.07 -4.50
C SER A 43 0.80 1.36 -4.31
N VAL A 44 0.22 1.59 -3.12
CA VAL A 44 -0.53 2.81 -2.79
C VAL A 44 0.39 4.04 -2.85
N THR A 45 1.63 3.93 -2.37
CA THR A 45 2.62 5.01 -2.46
C THR A 45 2.98 5.31 -3.92
N PHE A 46 3.11 4.28 -4.76
CA PHE A 46 3.36 4.46 -6.19
C PHE A 46 2.21 5.21 -6.88
N PHE A 47 0.96 4.80 -6.66
CA PHE A 47 -0.21 5.51 -7.22
C PHE A 47 -0.39 6.91 -6.64
N PHE A 48 0.01 7.14 -5.38
CA PHE A 48 0.04 8.47 -4.79
C PHE A 48 0.96 9.43 -5.56
N PHE A 49 2.15 8.98 -5.97
CA PHE A 49 3.04 9.80 -6.79
C PHE A 49 2.47 10.08 -8.18
N ILE A 50 1.80 9.10 -8.80
CA ILE A 50 1.11 9.29 -10.09
C ILE A 50 -0.03 10.32 -9.95
N GLY A 51 -0.90 10.14 -8.96
CA GLY A 51 -1.98 11.09 -8.68
C GLY A 51 -1.45 12.48 -8.34
N GLY A 52 -0.39 12.56 -7.54
CA GLY A 52 0.31 13.80 -7.19
C GLY A 52 0.93 14.49 -8.41
N PHE A 53 1.47 13.74 -9.36
CA PHE A 53 1.98 14.28 -10.62
C PHE A 53 0.87 14.95 -11.44
N PHE A 54 -0.30 14.30 -11.58
CA PHE A 54 -1.45 14.93 -12.24
C PHE A 54 -1.91 16.19 -11.52
N ALA A 55 -1.95 16.19 -10.18
CA ALA A 55 -2.27 17.38 -9.40
C ALA A 55 -1.27 18.52 -9.64
N MET A 56 0.02 18.19 -9.74
CA MET A 56 1.06 19.18 -10.04
C MET A 56 0.86 19.80 -11.42
N MET A 57 0.53 19.00 -12.44
CA MET A 57 0.25 19.50 -13.79
C MET A 57 -0.96 20.43 -13.83
N ILE A 58 -2.05 20.06 -13.15
CA ILE A 58 -3.25 20.89 -13.00
C ILE A 58 -2.89 22.23 -12.34
N ARG A 59 -2.10 22.18 -11.27
CA ARG A 59 -1.73 23.38 -10.50
C ARG A 59 -0.76 24.28 -11.27
N LEU A 60 0.16 23.71 -12.04
CA LEU A 60 1.04 24.46 -12.93
C LEU A 60 0.24 25.15 -14.04
N HIS A 61 -0.77 24.48 -14.61
CA HIS A 61 -1.65 25.09 -15.60
C HIS A 61 -2.40 26.31 -15.05
N LEU A 62 -2.90 26.22 -13.80
CA LEU A 62 -3.63 27.29 -13.12
C LEU A 62 -2.75 28.42 -12.55
N MET A 63 -1.43 28.39 -12.72
CA MET A 63 -0.56 29.50 -12.27
C MET A 63 -0.78 30.79 -13.06
N THR A 64 -1.37 30.71 -14.26
CA THR A 64 -1.71 31.88 -15.08
C THR A 64 -3.20 31.85 -15.44
N PRO A 65 -3.88 33.00 -15.52
CA PRO A 65 -5.32 33.05 -15.78
C PRO A 65 -5.74 32.48 -17.14
N ASN A 66 -4.86 32.58 -18.15
CA ASN A 66 -5.13 32.11 -19.51
C ASN A 66 -4.79 30.62 -19.72
N GLY A 67 -4.17 29.96 -18.73
CA GLY A 67 -3.66 28.60 -18.85
C GLY A 67 -2.40 28.53 -19.72
N TYR A 68 -1.29 28.02 -19.17
CA TYR A 68 0.00 28.05 -19.87
C TYR A 68 0.32 26.74 -20.62
N LEU A 69 -0.02 25.59 -20.03
CA LEU A 69 0.58 24.29 -20.41
C LEU A 69 -0.36 23.29 -21.11
N LEU A 70 -1.67 23.38 -20.91
CA LEU A 70 -2.62 22.30 -21.25
C LEU A 70 -3.77 22.87 -22.07
N THR A 71 -4.28 22.09 -23.03
CA THR A 71 -5.55 22.40 -23.67
C THR A 71 -6.73 22.10 -22.73
N PRO A 72 -7.90 22.73 -22.90
CA PRO A 72 -9.06 22.48 -22.04
C PRO A 72 -9.44 20.99 -21.94
N ASP A 73 -9.40 20.25 -23.05
CA ASP A 73 -9.67 18.82 -23.05
C ASP A 73 -8.64 18.02 -22.24
N THR A 74 -7.36 18.37 -22.36
CA THR A 74 -6.28 17.71 -21.61
C THR A 74 -6.39 17.99 -20.12
N TYR A 75 -6.74 19.22 -19.74
CA TYR A 75 -6.98 19.60 -18.35
C TYR A 75 -8.10 18.75 -17.72
N ASN A 76 -9.24 18.64 -18.40
CA ASN A 76 -10.37 17.84 -17.91
C ASN A 76 -9.99 16.36 -17.77
N ARG A 77 -9.27 15.79 -18.75
CA ARG A 77 -8.78 14.41 -18.66
C ARG A 77 -7.82 14.22 -17.49
N MET A 78 -6.85 15.11 -17.30
CA MET A 78 -5.91 15.03 -16.17
C MET A 78 -6.60 15.18 -14.82
N PHE A 79 -7.60 16.06 -14.71
CA PHE A 79 -8.40 16.22 -13.50
C PHE A 79 -9.19 14.95 -13.16
N THR A 80 -9.85 14.34 -14.15
CA THR A 80 -10.55 13.07 -13.96
C THR A 80 -9.58 11.95 -13.56
N MET A 81 -8.45 11.82 -14.24
CA MET A 81 -7.44 10.81 -13.92
C MET A 81 -6.87 11.00 -12.51
N HIS A 82 -6.56 12.24 -12.11
CA HIS A 82 -6.15 12.55 -10.74
C HIS A 82 -7.19 12.05 -9.71
N GLY A 83 -8.46 12.39 -9.91
CA GLY A 83 -9.54 12.00 -8.99
C GLY A 83 -9.73 10.50 -8.90
N VAL A 84 -9.79 9.82 -10.04
CA VAL A 84 -9.93 8.35 -10.10
C VAL A 84 -8.72 7.68 -9.42
N THR A 85 -7.50 8.13 -9.73
CA THR A 85 -6.30 7.56 -9.12
C THR A 85 -6.26 7.76 -7.61
N MET A 86 -6.57 8.96 -7.12
CA MET A 86 -6.51 9.25 -5.69
C MET A 86 -7.62 8.57 -4.91
N ILE A 87 -8.84 8.45 -5.44
CA ILE A 87 -9.94 7.81 -4.70
C ILE A 87 -9.74 6.29 -4.67
N PHE A 88 -9.58 5.66 -5.84
CA PHE A 88 -9.61 4.20 -5.96
C PHE A 88 -8.26 3.53 -5.69
N PHE A 89 -7.14 4.18 -6.03
CA PHE A 89 -5.80 3.62 -5.87
C PHE A 89 -4.98 4.24 -4.73
N PHE A 90 -5.53 5.21 -4.01
CA PHE A 90 -4.90 5.72 -2.80
C PHE A 90 -5.83 5.68 -1.60
N LEU A 91 -6.92 6.45 -1.62
CA LEU A 91 -7.74 6.72 -0.44
C LEU A 91 -8.47 5.46 0.04
N ILE A 92 -9.19 4.77 -0.85
CA ILE A 92 -9.92 3.53 -0.52
C ILE A 92 -8.99 2.42 0.01
N PRO A 93 -7.85 2.08 -0.64
CA PRO A 93 -6.98 1.01 -0.16
C PRO A 93 -6.06 1.41 1.01
N SER A 94 -5.71 2.69 1.15
CA SER A 94 -4.70 3.14 2.13
C SER A 94 -4.98 2.68 3.56
N ILE A 95 -6.22 2.81 4.03
CA ILE A 95 -6.58 2.44 5.40
C ILE A 95 -6.88 0.94 5.52
N PRO A 96 -7.89 0.38 4.84
CA PRO A 96 -8.27 -1.02 5.05
C PRO A 96 -7.22 -2.01 4.51
N ALA A 97 -6.58 -1.74 3.36
CA ALA A 97 -5.67 -2.70 2.75
C ALA A 97 -4.24 -2.63 3.31
N VAL A 98 -3.78 -1.46 3.76
CA VAL A 98 -2.46 -1.35 4.42
C VAL A 98 -2.60 -1.55 5.92
N LEU A 99 -3.32 -0.65 6.60
CA LEU A 99 -3.43 -0.69 8.06
C LEU A 99 -4.29 -1.86 8.52
N GLY A 100 -5.39 -2.16 7.82
CA GLY A 100 -6.24 -3.30 8.18
C GLY A 100 -5.50 -4.63 8.10
N ASN A 101 -4.80 -4.90 7.00
CA ASN A 101 -3.98 -6.11 6.87
C ASN A 101 -2.85 -6.20 7.89
N PHE A 102 -2.25 -5.07 8.29
CA PHE A 102 -1.15 -5.08 9.25
C PHE A 102 -1.61 -5.16 10.71
N LEU A 103 -2.55 -4.29 11.10
CA LEU A 103 -2.93 -4.05 12.49
C LEU A 103 -4.04 -4.98 12.98
N ILE A 104 -5.03 -5.32 12.16
CA ILE A 104 -6.21 -6.06 12.66
C ILE A 104 -5.83 -7.44 13.22
N PRO A 105 -5.03 -8.28 12.52
CA PRO A 105 -4.61 -9.57 13.08
C PRO A 105 -3.80 -9.41 14.38
N LEU A 106 -3.00 -8.35 14.48
CA LEU A 106 -2.21 -8.03 15.66
C LEU A 106 -3.09 -7.62 16.85
N MET A 107 -4.12 -6.80 16.60
CA MET A 107 -5.06 -6.31 17.63
C MET A 107 -5.93 -7.44 18.21
N ILE A 108 -6.33 -8.40 17.37
CA ILE A 108 -7.13 -9.55 17.81
C ILE A 108 -6.28 -10.74 18.30
N GLY A 109 -4.95 -10.62 18.26
CA GLY A 109 -4.03 -11.70 18.63
C GLY A 109 -4.07 -12.93 17.69
N ALA A 110 -4.60 -12.78 16.48
CA ALA A 110 -4.66 -13.85 15.49
C ALA A 110 -3.30 -14.02 14.79
N LYS A 111 -3.01 -15.27 14.38
CA LYS A 111 -1.79 -15.58 13.63
C LYS A 111 -1.79 -14.98 12.22
N ASP A 112 -2.95 -14.95 11.58
CA ASP A 112 -3.14 -14.45 10.20
C ASP A 112 -4.63 -14.13 9.94
N LEU A 113 -4.95 -13.64 8.75
CA LEU A 113 -6.32 -13.43 8.27
C LEU A 113 -7.06 -14.76 8.02
N ALA A 114 -8.40 -14.72 8.01
CA ALA A 114 -9.22 -15.91 7.78
C ALA A 114 -8.98 -16.56 6.40
N PHE A 115 -8.71 -15.76 5.37
CA PHE A 115 -8.44 -16.24 4.01
C PHE A 115 -7.18 -15.60 3.40
N PRO A 116 -5.99 -16.09 3.78
CA PRO A 116 -4.73 -15.48 3.36
C PRO A 116 -4.48 -15.46 1.84
N LYS A 117 -4.89 -16.52 1.13
CA LYS A 117 -4.76 -16.61 -0.33
C LYS A 117 -5.65 -15.61 -1.08
N ILE A 118 -6.85 -15.35 -0.56
CA ILE A 118 -7.78 -14.38 -1.16
C ILE A 118 -7.24 -12.97 -0.98
N ASN A 119 -6.61 -12.68 0.16
CA ASN A 119 -5.97 -11.38 0.38
C ASN A 119 -4.85 -11.09 -0.64
N LEU A 120 -4.02 -12.09 -0.93
CA LEU A 120 -3.02 -11.97 -1.99
C LEU A 120 -3.65 -11.74 -3.37
N LEU A 121 -4.73 -12.48 -3.69
CA LEU A 121 -5.48 -12.29 -4.94
C LEU A 121 -6.05 -10.86 -5.04
N SER A 122 -6.60 -10.32 -3.95
CA SER A 122 -7.09 -8.94 -3.90
C SER A 122 -5.99 -7.94 -4.25
N TRP A 123 -4.75 -8.18 -3.83
CA TRP A 123 -3.62 -7.30 -4.18
C TRP A 123 -3.29 -7.38 -5.67
N TYR A 124 -3.32 -8.57 -6.27
CA TYR A 124 -3.14 -8.72 -7.72
C TYR A 124 -4.24 -8.03 -8.52
N ILE A 125 -5.51 -8.22 -8.15
CA ILE A 125 -6.65 -7.54 -8.81
C ILE A 125 -6.49 -6.02 -8.72
N TYR A 126 -6.06 -5.53 -7.57
CA TYR A 126 -5.80 -4.12 -7.34
C TYR A 126 -4.71 -3.56 -8.26
N VAL A 127 -3.55 -4.23 -8.35
CA VAL A 127 -2.45 -3.83 -9.24
C VAL A 127 -2.88 -3.88 -10.70
N VAL A 128 -3.57 -4.94 -11.11
CA VAL A 128 -4.07 -5.09 -12.48
C VAL A 128 -5.10 -4.01 -12.80
N GLY A 129 -6.04 -3.72 -11.90
CA GLY A 129 -7.02 -2.64 -12.08
C GLY A 129 -6.35 -1.27 -12.25
N GLY A 130 -5.29 -1.01 -11.49
CA GLY A 130 -4.50 0.23 -11.63
C GLY A 130 -3.66 0.30 -12.90
N LEU A 131 -3.30 -0.83 -13.52
CA LEU A 131 -2.61 -0.86 -14.81
C LEU A 131 -3.54 -0.63 -16.01
N PHE A 132 -4.82 -0.96 -15.86
CA PHE A 132 -5.82 -0.81 -16.92
C PHE A 132 -6.53 0.56 -16.92
N THR A 133 -6.34 1.36 -15.87
CA THR A 133 -6.94 2.69 -15.73
C THR A 133 -5.98 3.76 -16.21
#